data_AF-A0AAF0J5C2-F1
#
_entry.id   AF-A0AAF0J5C2-F1
#
_cell.length_a   1.000
_cell.length_b   1.000
_cell.length_c   1.000
_cell.angle_alpha   90.00
_cell.angle_beta   90.00
_cell.angle_gamma   90.00
#
_symmetry.space_group_name_H-M   'P 1'
#
loop_
_entity.id
_entity.type
_entity.pdbx_description
1 polymer ?
#
loop_
_entity_poly.entity_id
_entity_poly.type
_entity_poly.pdbx_seq_one_letter_code
_entity_poly.pdbx_strand_id
1 'polypeptide(L)' 'MKIDKLKVRPRKAAAAAPCATEFASVLACWASSQDFRSQSQCREAARALQTKAKPTINYHLARYSKRV' A
#
# COMPACT_ATOMS: atom_id res chain seq x y z
N MET A 1 10.79 21.56 26.66
CA MET A 1 9.65 20.71 26.22
C MET A 1 9.93 19.26 26.63
N LYS A 2 9.03 18.62 27.37
CA LYS A 2 9.04 17.15 27.58
C LYS A 2 8.03 16.54 26.61
N ILE A 3 8.47 15.61 25.77
CA ILE A 3 7.61 14.87 24.83
C ILE A 3 7.34 13.50 25.45
N ASP A 4 6.10 13.23 25.84
CA ASP A 4 5.75 11.95 26.49
C ASP A 4 5.89 10.75 25.54
N LYS A 5 5.58 10.93 24.24
CA LYS A 5 5.68 9.89 23.20
C LYS A 5 6.16 10.50 21.90
N LEU A 6 7.35 10.10 21.46
CA LEU A 6 7.88 10.48 20.15
C LEU A 6 7.14 9.69 19.05
N LYS A 7 6.11 10.29 18.46
CA LYS A 7 5.35 9.72 17.33
C LYS A 7 4.98 10.79 16.31
N VAL A 8 4.96 10.40 15.04
CA VAL A 8 4.41 11.22 13.97
C VAL A 8 2.93 10.89 13.80
N ARG A 9 2.09 11.92 13.78
CA ARG A 9 0.69 11.78 13.33
C ARG A 9 0.73 11.61 11.82
N PRO A 10 0.35 10.45 11.25
CA PRO A 10 0.36 10.28 9.81
C PRO A 10 -0.57 11.34 9.22
N ARG A 11 -0.01 12.27 8.44
CA ARG A 11 -0.83 13.13 7.60
C ARG A 11 -1.55 12.22 6.62
N LYS A 12 -2.84 12.47 6.40
CA LYS A 12 -3.55 11.94 5.24
C LYS A 12 -2.91 12.61 4.01
N ALA A 13 -1.75 12.13 3.58
CA ALA A 13 -1.28 12.42 2.24
C ALA A 13 -2.43 11.99 1.32
N ALA A 14 -2.88 12.89 0.44
CA ALA A 14 -3.86 12.54 -0.59
C ALA A 14 -3.39 11.21 -1.18
N ALA A 15 -4.20 10.17 -1.04
CA ALA A 15 -3.77 8.83 -1.35
C ALA A 15 -3.50 8.79 -2.85
N ALA A 16 -2.25 8.98 -3.25
CA ALA A 16 -1.77 8.51 -4.54
C ALA A 16 -2.14 7.04 -4.53
N ALA A 17 -3.17 6.67 -5.30
CA ALA A 17 -3.67 5.32 -5.38
C ALA A 17 -2.62 4.53 -6.16
N PRO A 18 -1.61 3.95 -5.48
CA PRO A 18 -0.36 3.57 -6.12
C PRO A 18 -0.53 2.34 -7.01
N CYS A 19 -1.65 1.63 -6.83
CA CYS A 19 -2.07 0.47 -7.59
C CYS A 19 -3.27 0.77 -8.51
N ALA A 20 -3.72 2.02 -8.66
CA ALA A 20 -4.92 2.30 -9.46
C ALA A 20 -4.75 1.94 -10.95
N THR A 21 -3.56 2.18 -11.51
CA THR A 21 -3.23 1.83 -12.91
C THR A 21 -3.20 0.32 -13.11
N GLU A 22 -2.51 -0.39 -12.21
CA GLU A 22 -2.43 -1.85 -12.23
C GLU A 22 -3.78 -2.51 -11.96
N PHE A 23 -4.62 -1.89 -11.15
CA PHE A 23 -5.97 -2.36 -10.93
C PHE A 23 -6.86 -2.16 -12.16
N ALA A 24 -6.73 -1.02 -12.85
CA ALA A 24 -7.47 -0.77 -14.08
C ALA A 24 -7.10 -1.77 -15.19
N SER A 25 -5.84 -2.21 -15.29
CA SER A 25 -5.42 -3.23 -16.26
C SER A 25 -6.03 -4.61 -15.95
N VAL A 26 -6.14 -4.99 -14.68
CA VAL A 26 -6.85 -6.19 -14.25
C VAL A 26 -8.33 -6.12 -14.62
N LEU A 27 -8.99 -4.98 -14.36
CA LEU A 27 -10.39 -4.77 -14.73
C LEU A 27 -10.62 -4.87 -16.24
N ALA A 28 -9.73 -4.29 -17.05
CA ALA A 28 -9.78 -4.39 -18.49
C ALA A 28 -9.65 -5.85 -18.96
N CYS A 29 -8.74 -6.61 -18.35
CA CYS A 29 -8.56 -8.02 -18.67
C CYS A 29 -9.78 -8.88 -18.27
N TRP A 30 -10.40 -8.62 -17.12
CA TRP A 30 -11.63 -9.30 -16.72
C TRP A 30 -12.78 -9.02 -17.70
N ALA A 31 -12.90 -7.79 -18.17
CA ALA A 31 -13.92 -7.40 -19.14
C ALA A 31 -13.76 -8.15 -20.48
N SER A 32 -12.52 -8.43 -20.91
CA SER A 32 -12.27 -9.12 -22.19
C SER A 32 -12.29 -10.64 -22.10
N SER A 33 -11.93 -11.23 -20.96
CA SER A 33 -11.66 -12.68 -20.84
C SER A 33 -12.64 -13.45 -19.94
N GLN A 34 -13.47 -12.75 -19.16
CA GLN A 34 -14.32 -13.34 -18.11
C GLN A 34 -13.53 -14.15 -17.04
N ASP A 35 -12.20 -14.01 -16.98
CA ASP A 35 -11.35 -14.61 -15.95
C ASP A 35 -11.37 -13.80 -14.65
N PHE A 36 -12.52 -13.76 -13.99
CA PHE A 36 -12.73 -12.98 -12.76
C PHE A 36 -11.83 -13.38 -11.58
N ARG A 37 -11.20 -14.56 -11.65
CA ARG A 37 -10.31 -15.06 -10.59
C ARG A 37 -8.84 -14.83 -10.92
N SER A 38 -8.52 -14.27 -12.09
CA SER A 38 -7.15 -14.08 -12.58
C SER A 38 -6.29 -15.35 -12.50
N GLN A 39 -6.89 -16.51 -12.75
CA GLN A 39 -6.22 -17.81 -12.64
C GLN A 39 -5.55 -18.24 -13.96
N SER A 40 -5.95 -17.62 -15.07
CA SER A 40 -5.51 -17.98 -16.41
C SER A 40 -4.94 -16.74 -17.12
N GLN A 41 -5.70 -16.13 -18.02
CA GLN A 41 -5.28 -15.05 -18.90
C GLN A 41 -4.95 -13.76 -18.14
N CYS A 42 -5.66 -13.46 -17.04
CA CYS A 42 -5.44 -12.24 -16.27
C CYS A 42 -4.40 -12.38 -15.14
N ARG A 43 -3.67 -13.51 -15.10
CA ARG A 43 -2.70 -13.79 -14.04
C ARG A 43 -1.53 -12.81 -14.03
N GLU A 44 -1.05 -12.37 -15.19
CA GLU A 44 0.07 -11.44 -15.29
C GLU A 44 -0.31 -10.03 -14.85
N ALA A 45 -1.48 -9.55 -15.29
CA ALA A 45 -2.05 -8.28 -14.82
C ALA A 45 -2.24 -8.29 -13.29
N ALA A 46 -2.70 -9.40 -12.73
CA ALA A 46 -2.88 -9.54 -11.29
C ALA A 46 -1.55 -9.57 -10.50
N ARG A 47 -0.46 -10.07 -11.09
CA ARG A 47 0.88 -10.06 -10.46
C ARG A 47 1.46 -8.66 -10.36
N ALA A 48 1.12 -7.76 -11.28
CA ALA A 48 1.59 -6.38 -11.26
C ALA A 48 0.94 -5.54 -10.15
N LEU A 49 -0.16 -6.03 -9.55
CA LEU A 49 -0.88 -5.34 -8.49
C LEU A 49 -0.07 -5.26 -7.19
N GLN A 50 0.56 -4.11 -6.95
CA GLN A 50 1.31 -3.88 -5.71
C GLN A 50 0.37 -3.60 -4.53
N THR A 51 0.67 -4.20 -3.37
CA THR A 51 -0.04 -3.92 -2.12
C THR A 51 0.63 -2.78 -1.36
N LYS A 52 -0.18 -1.97 -0.67
CA LYS A 52 0.33 -0.86 0.13
C LYS A 52 0.98 -1.38 1.41
N ALA A 53 2.29 -1.17 1.57
CA ALA A 53 2.98 -1.38 2.83
C ALA A 53 2.62 -0.30 3.86
N LYS A 54 2.37 -0.70 5.12
CA LYS A 54 2.16 0.24 6.22
C LYS A 54 3.53 0.77 6.70
N PRO A 55 3.72 2.09 6.82
CA PRO A 55 4.98 2.63 7.33
C PRO A 55 5.16 2.30 8.81
N THR A 56 6.34 1.80 9.19
CA THR A 56 6.71 1.43 10.57
C THR A 56 7.40 2.57 11.35
N ILE A 57 7.35 3.80 10.84
CA ILE A 57 8.09 4.95 11.42
C ILE A 57 7.85 5.14 12.93
N ASN A 58 6.61 5.00 13.41
CA ASN A 58 6.28 5.19 14.83
C ASN A 58 6.88 4.11 15.72
N TYR A 59 7.14 2.91 15.19
CA TYR A 59 7.86 1.87 15.92
C TYR A 59 9.32 2.28 16.15
N HIS A 60 9.99 2.79 15.10
CA HIS A 60 11.39 3.20 15.20
C HIS A 60 11.57 4.42 16.10
N LEU A 61 10.66 5.40 16.03
CA LEU A 61 10.69 6.59 16.89
C LEU A 61 10.50 6.24 18.38
N ALA A 62 9.58 5.32 18.69
CA ALA A 62 9.39 4.84 20.06
C ALA A 62 10.61 4.07 20.61
N ARG A 63 11.38 3.41 19.75
CA ARG A 63 12.64 2.77 20.14
C ARG A 63 13.76 3.80 20.36
N TYR A 64 13.82 4.82 19.51
CA TYR A 64 14.82 5.88 19.59
C TYR A 64 14.65 6.75 20.84
N SER A 65 13.42 7.04 21.26
CA SER A 65 13.12 7.83 22.46
C SER A 65 13.55 7.20 23.79
N LYS A 66 14.12 5.98 23.78
CA LYS A 66 14.75 5.35 24.94
C LYS A 66 16.27 5.59 25.00
N ARG A 67 16.86 6.06 23.90
CA ARG A 67 18.30 6.31 23.74
C ARG A 67 18.65 7.79 23.84
N VAL A 68 17.64 8.66 23.80
CA VAL A 68 17.73 10.12 23.90
C VAL A 68 16.82 10.54 25.04
#